data_AF-A0A973SMT3-F1
#
_entry.id   AF-A0A973SMT3-F1
#
_cell.length_a   1.000
_cell.length_b   1.000
_cell.length_c   1.000
_cell.angle_alpha   90.00
_cell.angle_beta   90.00
_cell.angle_gamma   90.00
#
_symmetry.space_group_name_H-M   'P 1'
#
loop_
_entity.id
_entity.type
_entity.pdbx_description
1 polymer ?
#
loop_
_entity_poly.entity_id
_entity_poly.type
_entity_poly.pdbx_seq_one_letter_code
_entity_poly.pdbx_strand_id
1 'polypeptide(L)'
;RGSEQPARPNEDPVAQWLGAVHLNGAGRYAEALEAARRACAHLPGVLALWGPAELVELATRQGRTDLARAAFDQLTEAALAGRTDWGLGMEARARALLGQDPDHHFRAAIARLERTRMRADLARTHLLYGEHLRAEQRRNEAREHLRTALELFAEAGMDGFAARAERELAATGATTRRRGADTAERLTPQEARIAELARTGLTNKEIATRLHVSPRTVEYHLHKVFAKQGVTSRTQLRQP
;
A
#
# COMPACT_ATOMS: atom_id res chain seq x y z
N ARG A 1 -14.07 -33.13 31.91
CA ARG A 1 -12.79 -32.41 32.07
C ARG A 1 -12.68 -31.53 30.82
N GLY A 2 -13.11 -30.27 30.77
CA GLY A 2 -12.97 -29.22 31.79
C GLY A 2 -11.47 -29.04 32.03
N SER A 3 -10.79 -28.01 31.57
CA SER A 3 -11.19 -26.72 31.01
C SER A 3 -9.87 -26.10 30.54
N GLU A 4 -9.74 -25.75 29.27
CA GLU A 4 -8.62 -24.90 28.84
C GLU A 4 -8.89 -23.47 29.30
N GLN A 5 -8.08 -23.01 30.24
CA GLN A 5 -7.52 -21.68 30.14
C GLN A 5 -6.12 -21.74 30.74
N PRO A 6 -5.13 -21.14 30.08
CA PRO A 6 -4.49 -20.06 30.80
C PRO A 6 -4.22 -18.89 29.88
N ALA A 7 -4.41 -17.68 30.39
CA ALA A 7 -3.67 -16.54 29.89
C ALA A 7 -3.37 -15.65 31.07
N ARG A 8 -2.10 -15.67 31.53
CA ARG A 8 -1.25 -14.58 32.11
C ARG A 8 0.13 -15.17 32.49
N PRO A 9 1.23 -14.39 32.62
CA PRO A 9 1.71 -13.28 31.79
C PRO A 9 3.26 -13.32 31.59
N ASN A 10 3.78 -13.48 30.35
CA ASN A 10 5.13 -12.96 29.97
C ASN A 10 5.40 -12.97 28.45
N GLU A 11 4.38 -12.66 27.65
CA GLU A 11 4.31 -12.92 26.20
C GLU A 11 4.63 -11.69 25.32
N ASP A 12 5.57 -10.82 25.70
CA ASP A 12 5.99 -9.71 24.81
C ASP A 12 7.20 -10.12 23.98
N PRO A 13 7.02 -10.53 22.70
CA PRO A 13 8.12 -10.98 21.88
C PRO A 13 9.20 -9.92 21.62
N VAL A 14 8.87 -8.63 21.73
CA VAL A 14 9.84 -7.54 21.57
C VAL A 14 10.60 -7.27 22.86
N ALA A 15 9.98 -7.34 24.04
CA ALA A 15 10.70 -7.27 25.32
C ALA A 15 11.58 -8.49 25.56
N GLN A 16 11.11 -9.66 25.12
CA GLN A 16 11.91 -10.89 25.06
C GLN A 16 13.08 -10.73 24.08
N TRP A 17 12.89 -10.03 22.95
CA TRP A 17 13.94 -9.70 22.00
C TRP A 17 14.94 -8.66 22.54
N LEU A 18 14.49 -7.54 23.11
CA LEU A 18 15.35 -6.51 23.71
C LEU A 18 16.09 -7.03 24.94
N GLY A 19 15.41 -7.84 25.76
CA GLY A 19 16.03 -8.56 26.87
C GLY A 19 17.10 -9.52 26.39
N ALA A 20 16.84 -10.26 25.31
CA ALA A 20 17.85 -11.09 24.67
C ALA A 20 19.03 -10.26 24.15
N VAL A 21 18.79 -9.11 23.51
CA VAL A 21 19.84 -8.22 22.99
C VAL A 21 20.70 -7.66 24.14
N HIS A 22 20.08 -7.22 25.23
CA HIS A 22 20.80 -6.69 26.41
C HIS A 22 21.62 -7.79 27.12
N LEU A 23 21.01 -8.95 27.38
CA LEU A 23 21.67 -10.07 28.04
C LEU A 23 22.83 -10.63 27.19
N ASN A 24 22.68 -10.60 25.86
CA ASN A 24 23.74 -10.93 24.92
C ASN A 24 24.91 -9.94 25.02
N GLY A 25 24.63 -8.63 25.01
CA GLY A 25 25.65 -7.59 25.20
C GLY A 25 26.38 -7.67 26.54
N ALA A 26 25.76 -8.26 27.57
CA ALA A 26 26.33 -8.46 28.91
C ALA A 26 27.01 -9.83 29.12
N GLY A 27 27.09 -10.68 28.10
CA GLY A 27 27.74 -12.00 28.20
C GLY A 27 26.96 -13.09 28.96
N ARG A 28 25.67 -12.85 29.27
CA ARG A 28 24.81 -13.78 30.02
C ARG A 28 24.03 -14.69 29.08
N TYR A 29 24.76 -15.58 28.41
CA TYR A 29 24.27 -16.29 27.23
C TYR A 29 23.11 -17.26 27.49
N ALA A 30 23.10 -17.97 28.62
CA ALA A 30 22.04 -18.93 28.94
C ALA A 30 20.67 -18.25 29.13
N GLU A 31 20.66 -17.05 29.71
CA GLU A 31 19.43 -16.28 29.95
C GLU A 31 18.99 -15.50 28.71
N ALA A 32 19.94 -15.01 27.91
CA ALA A 32 19.68 -14.42 26.60
C ALA A 32 18.98 -15.40 25.64
N LEU A 33 19.40 -16.67 25.67
CA LEU A 33 18.84 -17.74 24.84
C LEU A 33 17.36 -18.01 25.18
N GLU A 34 17.02 -18.06 26.46
CA GLU A 34 15.66 -18.34 26.92
C GLU A 34 14.72 -17.14 26.69
N ALA A 35 15.23 -15.91 26.81
CA ALA A 35 14.53 -14.70 26.38
C ALA A 35 14.29 -14.68 24.86
N ALA A 36 15.30 -14.98 24.04
CA ALA A 36 15.15 -15.03 22.58
C ALA A 36 14.13 -16.11 22.12
N ARG A 37 14.06 -17.27 22.80
CA ARG A 37 13.08 -18.32 22.45
C ARG A 37 11.64 -17.89 22.66
N ARG A 38 11.35 -17.17 23.74
CA ARG A 38 10.02 -16.58 23.99
C ARG A 38 9.69 -15.44 23.02
N ALA A 39 10.72 -14.72 22.55
CA ALA A 39 10.57 -13.72 21.49
C ALA A 39 10.10 -14.33 20.16
N CYS A 40 10.61 -15.51 19.83
CA CYS A 40 10.35 -16.14 18.54
C CYS A 40 9.06 -16.98 18.48
N ALA A 41 8.53 -17.47 19.60
CA ALA A 41 7.30 -18.26 19.64
C ALA A 41 6.03 -17.45 19.29
N HIS A 42 6.09 -16.13 19.41
CA HIS A 42 5.03 -15.18 19.04
C HIS A 42 5.56 -14.30 17.89
N LEU A 43 5.62 -14.87 16.68
CA LEU A 43 6.36 -14.30 15.53
C LEU A 43 6.15 -12.77 15.35
N PRO A 44 7.22 -12.02 14.99
CA PRO A 44 7.24 -10.56 14.98
C PRO A 44 6.14 -9.99 14.07
N GLY A 45 5.37 -9.03 14.59
CA GLY A 45 4.10 -8.53 13.99
C GLY A 45 4.12 -8.06 12.53
N VAL A 46 5.29 -7.94 11.91
CA VAL A 46 5.46 -7.70 10.47
C VAL A 46 5.22 -8.95 9.62
N LEU A 47 5.66 -10.13 10.06
CA LEU A 47 5.46 -11.39 9.32
C LEU A 47 4.01 -11.87 9.36
N ALA A 48 3.29 -11.53 10.44
CA ALA A 48 1.86 -11.85 10.61
C ALA A 48 0.96 -11.15 9.57
N LEU A 49 1.42 -10.03 8.99
CA LEU A 49 0.71 -9.34 7.91
C LEU A 49 1.24 -9.75 6.53
N TRP A 50 2.56 -9.84 6.35
CA TRP A 50 3.14 -10.14 5.04
C TRP A 50 2.86 -11.58 4.56
N GLY A 51 3.05 -12.59 5.42
CA GLY A 51 2.89 -13.99 5.01
C GLY A 51 1.48 -14.30 4.49
N PRO A 52 0.43 -14.03 5.29
CA PRO A 52 -0.95 -14.20 4.84
C PRO A 52 -1.30 -13.34 3.61
N ALA A 53 -0.83 -12.09 3.53
CA ALA A 53 -1.12 -11.23 2.37
C ALA A 53 -0.51 -11.76 1.05
N GLU A 54 0.70 -12.32 1.08
CA GLU A 54 1.30 -12.99 -0.07
C GLU A 54 0.48 -14.21 -0.50
N LEU A 55 0.08 -15.03 0.49
CA LEU A 55 -0.66 -16.24 0.24
C LEU A 55 -2.04 -15.95 -0.37
N VAL A 56 -2.74 -14.89 0.06
CA VAL A 56 -3.99 -14.45 -0.57
C VAL A 56 -3.79 -14.11 -2.05
N GLU A 57 -2.78 -13.31 -2.39
CA GLU A 57 -2.54 -12.92 -3.79
C GLU A 57 -2.26 -14.14 -4.68
N LEU A 58 -1.35 -15.02 -4.24
CA LEU A 58 -0.94 -16.19 -5.00
C LEU A 58 -2.08 -17.22 -5.14
N ALA A 59 -2.80 -17.50 -4.05
CA ALA A 59 -3.91 -18.45 -4.06
C ALA A 59 -5.07 -17.97 -4.94
N THR A 60 -5.38 -16.68 -4.92
CA THR A 60 -6.41 -16.07 -5.78
C THR A 60 -6.06 -16.24 -7.26
N ARG A 61 -4.81 -15.96 -7.65
CA ARG A 61 -4.35 -16.10 -9.05
C ARG A 61 -4.40 -17.54 -9.57
N GLN A 62 -4.20 -18.51 -8.68
CA GLN A 62 -4.24 -19.94 -9.00
C GLN A 62 -5.65 -20.54 -8.89
N GLY A 63 -6.68 -19.73 -8.59
CA GLY A 63 -8.05 -20.21 -8.39
C GLY A 63 -8.25 -21.10 -7.15
N ARG A 64 -7.33 -21.04 -6.18
CA ARG A 64 -7.37 -21.84 -4.94
C ARG A 64 -8.18 -21.11 -3.86
N THR A 65 -9.49 -21.02 -4.06
CA THR A 65 -10.40 -20.18 -3.26
C THR A 65 -10.36 -20.49 -1.77
N ASP A 66 -10.36 -21.76 -1.37
CA ASP A 66 -10.36 -22.15 0.05
C ASP A 66 -9.07 -21.69 0.76
N LEU A 67 -7.93 -21.85 0.08
CA LEU A 67 -6.64 -21.42 0.59
C LEU A 67 -6.55 -19.88 0.68
N ALA A 68 -7.08 -19.18 -0.32
CA ALA A 68 -7.15 -17.73 -0.31
C ALA A 68 -8.03 -17.21 0.84
N ARG A 69 -9.15 -17.87 1.12
CA ARG A 69 -10.04 -17.52 2.25
C ARG A 69 -9.36 -17.76 3.59
N ALA A 70 -8.77 -18.93 3.81
CA ALA A 70 -8.08 -19.24 5.06
C ALA A 70 -6.93 -18.27 5.35
N ALA A 71 -6.15 -17.90 4.32
CA ALA A 71 -5.09 -16.90 4.46
C ALA A 71 -5.65 -15.50 4.75
N PHE A 72 -6.77 -15.14 4.12
CA PHE A 72 -7.46 -13.88 4.40
C PHE A 72 -7.99 -13.81 5.83
N ASP A 73 -8.50 -14.91 6.38
CA ASP A 73 -8.98 -14.95 7.76
C ASP A 73 -7.81 -14.72 8.74
N GLN A 74 -6.66 -15.36 8.51
CA GLN A 74 -5.43 -15.12 9.28
C GLN A 74 -4.94 -13.67 9.17
N LEU A 75 -4.96 -13.10 7.97
CA LEU A 75 -4.60 -11.70 7.75
C LEU A 75 -5.56 -10.77 8.48
N THR A 76 -6.85 -11.08 8.45
CA THR A 76 -7.90 -10.30 9.12
C THR A 76 -7.68 -10.29 10.62
N GLU A 77 -7.44 -11.44 11.23
CA GLU A 77 -7.11 -11.54 12.66
C GLU A 77 -5.89 -10.69 13.01
N ALA A 78 -4.79 -10.81 12.25
CA ALA A 78 -3.59 -9.99 12.47
C ALA A 78 -3.84 -8.48 12.28
N ALA A 79 -4.59 -8.10 11.24
CA ALA A 79 -4.92 -6.71 10.94
C ALA A 79 -5.83 -6.10 12.02
N LEU A 80 -6.79 -6.86 12.55
CA LEU A 80 -7.69 -6.44 13.61
C LEU A 80 -7.03 -6.45 14.99
N ALA A 81 -6.04 -7.31 15.23
CA ALA A 81 -5.24 -7.27 16.44
C ALA A 81 -4.42 -5.98 16.53
N GLY A 82 -3.79 -5.55 15.42
CA GLY A 82 -3.01 -4.32 15.39
C GLY A 82 -3.82 -3.04 15.12
N ARG A 83 -4.93 -3.14 14.37
CA ARG A 83 -5.77 -2.03 13.85
C ARG A 83 -4.98 -0.85 13.25
N THR A 84 -3.78 -1.12 12.74
CA THR A 84 -2.93 -0.11 12.12
C THR A 84 -3.43 0.22 10.72
N ASP A 85 -3.17 1.43 10.23
CA ASP A 85 -3.45 1.79 8.84
C ASP A 85 -2.77 0.80 7.86
N TRP A 86 -1.60 0.29 8.21
CA TRP A 86 -0.91 -0.73 7.41
C TRP A 86 -1.65 -2.07 7.42
N GLY A 87 -1.97 -2.63 8.59
CA GLY A 87 -2.68 -3.90 8.68
C GLY A 87 -4.07 -3.86 8.04
N LEU A 88 -4.84 -2.81 8.32
CA LEU A 88 -6.16 -2.62 7.71
C LEU A 88 -6.08 -2.33 6.20
N GLY A 89 -4.99 -1.70 5.73
CA GLY A 89 -4.71 -1.54 4.31
C GLY A 89 -4.39 -2.87 3.62
N MET A 90 -3.62 -3.74 4.26
CA MET A 90 -3.32 -5.09 3.79
C MET A 90 -4.59 -5.95 3.71
N GLU A 91 -5.41 -5.92 4.76
CA GLU A 91 -6.68 -6.64 4.81
C GLU A 91 -7.63 -6.15 3.71
N ALA A 92 -7.80 -4.83 3.53
CA ALA A 92 -8.65 -4.29 2.47
C ALA A 92 -8.16 -4.71 1.07
N ARG A 93 -6.85 -4.69 0.81
CA ARG A 93 -6.28 -5.18 -0.45
C ARG A 93 -6.61 -6.65 -0.69
N ALA A 94 -6.46 -7.48 0.34
CA ALA A 94 -6.75 -8.90 0.28
C ALA A 94 -8.25 -9.16 0.05
N ARG A 95 -9.13 -8.39 0.69
CA ARG A 95 -10.58 -8.45 0.48
C ARG A 95 -10.96 -8.12 -0.96
N ALA A 96 -10.32 -7.12 -1.56
CA ALA A 96 -10.54 -6.75 -2.97
C ALA A 96 -10.21 -7.92 -3.92
N LEU A 97 -9.12 -8.63 -3.66
CA LEU A 97 -8.70 -9.80 -4.45
C LEU A 97 -9.73 -10.95 -4.39
N LEU A 98 -10.47 -11.07 -3.28
CA LEU A 98 -11.52 -12.09 -3.13
C LEU A 98 -12.85 -11.74 -3.81
N GLY A 99 -12.97 -10.55 -4.42
CA GLY A 99 -13.98 -10.28 -5.46
C GLY A 99 -15.29 -9.60 -5.03
N GLN A 100 -15.53 -9.34 -3.75
CA GLN A 100 -16.70 -8.55 -3.32
C GLN A 100 -16.33 -7.06 -3.33
N ASP A 101 -17.03 -6.23 -4.11
CA ASP A 101 -16.76 -4.80 -4.28
C ASP A 101 -15.26 -4.42 -4.35
N PRO A 102 -14.50 -4.95 -5.34
CA PRO A 102 -13.05 -4.79 -5.37
C PRO A 102 -12.61 -3.33 -5.45
N ASP A 103 -13.31 -2.49 -6.21
CA ASP A 103 -13.03 -1.07 -6.35
C ASP A 103 -13.04 -0.34 -5.00
N HIS A 104 -14.09 -0.55 -4.20
CA HIS A 104 -14.20 0.06 -2.88
C HIS A 104 -13.03 -0.35 -1.99
N HIS A 105 -12.72 -1.65 -1.95
CA HIS A 105 -11.67 -2.17 -1.08
C HIS A 105 -10.26 -1.80 -1.55
N PHE A 106 -9.98 -1.73 -2.85
CA PHE A 106 -8.71 -1.21 -3.36
C PHE A 106 -8.54 0.28 -3.01
N ARG A 107 -9.58 1.10 -3.17
CA ARG A 107 -9.53 2.53 -2.78
C ARG A 107 -9.34 2.70 -1.28
N ALA A 108 -10.02 1.90 -0.47
CA ALA A 108 -9.84 1.88 0.98
C ALA A 108 -8.42 1.48 1.38
N ALA A 109 -7.85 0.45 0.73
CA ALA A 109 -6.49 0.00 0.95
C ALA A 109 -5.47 1.10 0.61
N ILE A 110 -5.62 1.77 -0.54
CA ILE A 110 -4.78 2.90 -0.95
C ILE A 110 -4.86 4.02 0.10
N ALA A 111 -6.08 4.48 0.43
CA ALA A 111 -6.28 5.57 1.38
C ALA A 111 -5.68 5.30 2.77
N ARG A 112 -5.64 4.03 3.20
CA ARG A 112 -4.96 3.60 4.43
C ARG A 112 -3.46 3.58 4.27
N LEU A 113 -2.94 2.93 3.22
CA LEU A 113 -1.50 2.76 3.01
C LEU A 113 -0.77 4.07 2.70
N GLU A 114 -1.44 5.05 2.07
CA GLU A 114 -0.91 6.41 1.86
C GLU A 114 -0.52 7.11 3.18
N ARG A 115 -1.19 6.77 4.29
CA ARG A 115 -0.96 7.32 5.63
C ARG A 115 0.23 6.64 6.33
N THR A 116 0.85 5.64 5.71
CA THR A 116 1.95 4.84 6.27
C THR A 116 3.27 5.09 5.54
N ARG A 117 4.38 4.64 6.12
CA ARG A 117 5.68 4.61 5.42
C ARG A 117 5.89 3.35 4.56
N MET A 118 4.89 2.46 4.47
CA MET A 118 5.00 1.19 3.75
C MET A 118 4.80 1.38 2.24
N ARG A 119 5.76 2.03 1.59
CA ARG A 119 5.66 2.42 0.17
C ARG A 119 5.59 1.23 -0.78
N ALA A 120 6.28 0.13 -0.47
CA ALA A 120 6.21 -1.12 -1.23
C ALA A 120 4.78 -1.71 -1.24
N ASP A 121 4.11 -1.68 -0.09
CA ASP A 121 2.74 -2.18 0.04
C ASP A 121 1.73 -1.28 -0.66
N LEU A 122 1.92 0.04 -0.62
CA LEU A 122 1.14 0.99 -1.41
C LEU A 122 1.33 0.73 -2.91
N ALA A 123 2.58 0.60 -3.39
CA ALA A 123 2.90 0.31 -4.79
C ALA A 123 2.22 -0.97 -5.28
N ARG A 124 2.28 -2.02 -4.47
CA ARG A 124 1.65 -3.31 -4.78
C ARG A 124 0.13 -3.25 -4.82
N THR A 125 -0.48 -2.39 -3.99
CA THR A 125 -1.92 -2.14 -4.05
C THR A 125 -2.31 -1.43 -5.34
N HIS A 126 -1.54 -0.43 -5.76
CA HIS A 126 -1.73 0.24 -7.05
C HIS A 126 -1.56 -0.72 -8.24
N LEU A 127 -0.56 -1.60 -8.20
CA LEU A 127 -0.35 -2.61 -9.24
C LEU A 127 -1.58 -3.52 -9.38
N LEU A 128 -2.02 -4.12 -8.28
CA LEU A 128 -3.15 -5.06 -8.27
C LEU A 128 -4.47 -4.40 -8.67
N TYR A 129 -4.71 -3.16 -8.23
CA TYR A 129 -5.89 -2.43 -8.65
C TYR A 129 -5.83 -2.07 -10.15
N GLY A 130 -4.65 -1.65 -10.64
CA GLY A 130 -4.44 -1.39 -12.06
C GLY A 130 -4.67 -2.62 -12.95
N GLU A 131 -4.23 -3.80 -12.49
CA GLU A 131 -4.49 -5.08 -13.16
C GLU A 131 -5.98 -5.42 -13.16
N HIS A 132 -6.68 -5.24 -12.03
CA HIS A 132 -8.12 -5.42 -11.93
C HIS A 132 -8.88 -4.50 -12.90
N LEU A 133 -8.57 -3.20 -12.89
CA LEU A 133 -9.17 -2.21 -13.79
C LEU A 133 -8.91 -2.54 -15.26
N ARG A 134 -7.73 -3.07 -15.59
CA ARG A 134 -7.43 -3.52 -16.95
C ARG A 134 -8.28 -4.71 -17.35
N ALA A 135 -8.47 -5.69 -16.46
CA ALA A 135 -9.35 -6.83 -16.68
C ALA A 135 -10.80 -6.39 -16.93
N GLU A 136 -11.27 -5.38 -16.20
CA GLU A 136 -12.56 -4.71 -16.38
C GLU A 136 -12.60 -3.74 -17.59
N GLN A 137 -11.57 -3.73 -18.45
CA GLN A 137 -11.44 -2.87 -19.63
C GLN A 137 -11.42 -1.35 -19.35
N ARG A 138 -11.25 -0.93 -18.09
CA ARG A 138 -11.13 0.46 -17.63
C ARG A 138 -9.70 0.98 -17.80
N ARG A 139 -9.23 0.98 -19.04
CA ARG A 139 -7.81 1.21 -19.42
C ARG A 139 -7.26 2.57 -18.95
N ASN A 140 -8.07 3.63 -18.96
CA ASN A 140 -7.61 4.95 -18.54
C ASN A 140 -7.28 4.97 -17.04
N GLU A 141 -8.18 4.48 -16.19
CA GLU A 141 -7.97 4.35 -14.75
C GLU A 141 -6.83 3.37 -14.44
N ALA A 142 -6.78 2.23 -15.14
CA ALA A 142 -5.69 1.26 -14.99
C ALA A 142 -4.31 1.91 -15.21
N ARG A 143 -4.15 2.73 -16.26
CA ARG A 143 -2.88 3.44 -16.52
C ARG A 143 -2.48 4.38 -15.40
N GLU A 144 -3.43 5.00 -14.72
CA GLU A 144 -3.11 5.89 -13.59
C GLU A 144 -2.48 5.10 -12.46
N HIS A 145 -3.10 4.00 -12.05
CA HIS A 145 -2.59 3.16 -10.97
C HIS A 145 -1.29 2.43 -11.34
N LEU A 146 -1.17 1.91 -12.56
CA LEU A 146 0.03 1.19 -13.01
C LEU A 146 1.27 2.11 -13.10
N ARG A 147 1.11 3.38 -13.49
CA ARG A 147 2.20 4.36 -13.46
C ARG A 147 2.67 4.67 -12.03
N THR A 148 1.72 4.89 -11.12
CA THR A 148 2.05 5.10 -9.69
C THR A 148 2.78 3.89 -9.11
N ALA A 149 2.34 2.67 -9.43
CA ALA A 149 3.01 1.45 -8.99
C ALA A 149 4.45 1.38 -9.50
N LEU A 150 4.66 1.63 -10.80
CA LEU A 150 5.98 1.61 -11.42
C LEU A 150 6.95 2.61 -10.75
N GLU A 151 6.51 3.85 -10.55
CA GLU A 151 7.32 4.89 -9.90
C GLU A 151 7.72 4.48 -8.48
N LEU A 152 6.76 4.03 -7.68
CA LEU A 152 7.01 3.61 -6.30
C LEU A 152 7.91 2.36 -6.21
N PHE A 153 7.79 1.42 -7.15
CA PHE A 153 8.67 0.26 -7.20
C PHE A 153 10.09 0.61 -7.62
N ALA A 154 10.25 1.51 -8.59
CA ALA A 154 11.56 2.01 -9.01
C ALA A 154 12.26 2.74 -7.85
N GLU A 155 11.54 3.59 -7.11
CA GLU A 155 12.08 4.27 -5.91
C GLU A 155 12.48 3.30 -4.80
N ALA A 156 11.77 2.17 -4.68
CA ALA A 156 12.05 1.14 -3.68
C ALA A 156 13.10 0.11 -4.14
N GLY A 157 13.60 0.19 -5.38
CA GLY A 157 14.53 -0.82 -5.94
C GLY A 157 13.89 -2.20 -6.14
N MET A 158 12.58 -2.27 -6.37
CA MET A 158 11.82 -3.51 -6.54
C MET A 158 11.64 -3.86 -8.02
N ASP A 159 12.76 -4.07 -8.72
CA ASP A 159 12.82 -4.16 -10.20
C ASP A 159 11.89 -5.23 -10.79
N GLY A 160 11.74 -6.37 -10.12
CA GLY A 160 10.82 -7.44 -10.58
C GLY A 160 9.35 -6.99 -10.62
N PHE A 161 8.94 -6.16 -9.66
CA PHE A 161 7.59 -5.58 -9.63
C PHE A 161 7.45 -4.38 -10.56
N ALA A 162 8.50 -3.57 -10.72
CA ALA A 162 8.54 -2.51 -11.72
C ALA A 162 8.33 -3.08 -13.14
N ALA A 163 9.09 -4.13 -13.51
CA ALA A 163 8.94 -4.80 -14.79
C ALA A 163 7.53 -5.42 -14.99
N ARG A 164 6.89 -5.89 -13.91
CA ARG A 164 5.50 -6.37 -13.96
C ARG A 164 4.54 -5.21 -14.24
N ALA A 165 4.67 -4.09 -13.54
CA ALA A 165 3.86 -2.89 -13.76
C ALA A 165 3.99 -2.35 -15.20
N GLU A 166 5.20 -2.37 -15.77
CA GLU A 166 5.45 -1.98 -17.17
C GLU A 166 4.71 -2.87 -18.18
N ARG A 167 4.76 -4.20 -18.00
CA ARG A 167 4.04 -5.14 -18.87
C ARG A 167 2.53 -4.89 -18.83
N GLU A 168 2.00 -4.70 -17.63
CA GLU A 168 0.58 -4.38 -17.43
C GLU A 168 0.22 -3.03 -18.06
N LEU A 169 1.09 -2.02 -17.93
CA LEU A 169 0.89 -0.70 -18.51
C LEU A 169 0.89 -0.76 -20.04
N ALA A 170 1.83 -1.50 -20.65
CA ALA A 170 1.88 -1.73 -22.08
C ALA A 170 0.58 -2.42 -22.57
N ALA A 171 0.08 -3.39 -21.82
CA ALA A 171 -1.16 -4.11 -22.12
C ALA A 171 -2.44 -3.24 -22.07
N THR A 172 -2.38 -2.03 -21.50
CA THR A 172 -3.50 -1.06 -21.56
C THR A 172 -3.63 -0.33 -22.90
N GLY A 173 -2.77 -0.65 -23.88
CA GLY A 173 -2.72 0.01 -25.17
C GLY A 173 -2.01 1.37 -25.13
N ALA A 174 -1.04 1.56 -24.23
CA ALA A 174 -0.25 2.80 -24.15
C ALA A 174 0.53 3.11 -25.45
N THR A 175 0.62 2.16 -26.38
CA THR A 175 1.17 2.36 -27.74
C THR A 175 0.12 2.71 -28.80
N THR A 176 -1.20 2.69 -28.50
CA THR A 176 -2.22 3.04 -29.50
C THR A 176 -3.43 3.78 -28.88
N ARG A 177 -3.61 5.02 -29.36
CA ARG A 177 -4.86 5.83 -29.36
C ARG A 177 -5.02 6.89 -28.27
N ARG A 178 -4.40 8.03 -28.58
CA ARG A 178 -4.77 9.41 -28.24
C ARG A 178 -6.22 9.74 -28.69
N ARG A 179 -7.26 9.44 -27.89
CA ARG A 179 -8.56 10.17 -27.89
C ARG A 179 -9.53 9.64 -26.82
N GLY A 180 -9.98 10.52 -25.93
CA GLY A 180 -11.01 10.27 -24.92
C GLY A 180 -10.98 11.34 -23.84
N ALA A 181 -11.30 12.58 -24.22
CA ALA A 181 -11.04 13.80 -23.43
C ALA A 181 -12.09 14.12 -22.36
N ASP A 182 -13.32 13.58 -22.41
CA ASP A 182 -14.42 14.19 -21.63
C ASP A 182 -14.49 13.85 -20.12
N THR A 183 -13.86 12.77 -19.65
CA THR A 183 -13.78 12.46 -18.19
C THR A 183 -12.39 12.65 -17.60
N ALA A 184 -11.37 12.78 -18.45
CA ALA A 184 -10.00 13.02 -18.03
C ALA A 184 -9.76 14.48 -17.58
N GLU A 185 -10.68 15.41 -17.87
CA GLU A 185 -10.50 16.84 -17.60
C GLU A 185 -10.92 17.29 -16.18
N ARG A 186 -11.66 16.48 -15.42
CA ARG A 186 -12.13 16.88 -14.08
C ARG A 186 -11.11 16.51 -12.99
N LEU A 187 -10.71 17.49 -12.20
CA LEU A 187 -9.85 17.28 -11.03
C LEU A 187 -10.59 16.50 -9.95
N THR A 188 -9.91 15.52 -9.35
CA THR A 188 -10.36 14.87 -8.12
C THR A 188 -10.35 15.86 -6.94
N PRO A 189 -11.07 15.61 -5.83
CA PRO A 189 -11.07 16.52 -4.68
C PRO A 189 -9.66 16.80 -4.11
N GLN A 190 -8.75 15.83 -4.17
CA GLN A 190 -7.36 15.98 -3.72
C GLN A 190 -6.53 16.79 -4.70
N GLU A 191 -6.67 16.55 -6.01
CA GLU A 191 -6.03 17.36 -7.06
C GLU A 191 -6.54 18.80 -7.04
N ALA A 192 -7.84 19.03 -6.84
CA ALA A 192 -8.42 20.37 -6.73
C ALA A 192 -7.88 21.13 -5.51
N ARG A 193 -7.78 20.47 -4.35
CA ARG A 193 -7.16 21.07 -3.14
C ARG A 193 -5.68 21.42 -3.36
N ILE A 194 -4.93 20.55 -4.01
CA ILE A 194 -3.50 20.78 -4.31
C ILE A 194 -3.34 21.89 -5.36
N ALA A 195 -4.18 21.90 -6.41
CA ALA A 195 -4.20 22.94 -7.42
C ALA A 195 -4.46 24.30 -6.78
N GLU A 196 -5.47 24.42 -5.92
CA GLU A 196 -5.83 25.68 -5.25
C GLU A 196 -4.69 26.21 -4.36
N LEU A 197 -4.10 25.35 -3.54
CA LEU A 197 -2.91 25.71 -2.76
C LEU A 197 -1.71 26.07 -3.65
N ALA A 198 -1.64 25.50 -4.85
CA ALA A 198 -0.60 25.84 -5.79
C ALA A 198 -0.81 27.20 -6.48
N ARG A 199 -2.06 27.57 -6.76
CA ARG A 199 -2.44 28.90 -7.31
C ARG A 199 -2.09 30.02 -6.35
N THR A 200 -2.30 29.81 -5.05
CA THR A 200 -1.94 30.78 -3.99
C THR A 200 -0.43 30.91 -3.76
N GLY A 201 0.37 30.05 -4.41
CA GLY A 201 1.82 30.22 -4.56
C GLY A 201 2.69 29.38 -3.63
N LEU A 202 2.10 28.53 -2.78
CA LEU A 202 2.82 27.67 -1.84
C LEU A 202 3.69 26.63 -2.56
N THR A 203 4.97 26.53 -2.22
CA THR A 203 5.88 25.49 -2.72
C THR A 203 5.37 24.08 -2.42
N ASN A 204 5.88 23.07 -3.15
CA ASN A 204 5.51 21.68 -2.90
C ASN A 204 5.78 21.26 -1.44
N LYS A 205 6.82 21.83 -0.80
CA LYS A 205 7.12 21.61 0.62
C LYS A 205 6.06 22.21 1.54
N GLU A 206 5.60 23.44 1.28
CA GLU A 206 4.58 24.10 2.10
C GLU A 206 3.19 23.44 1.93
N ILE A 207 2.84 23.06 0.70
CA ILE A 207 1.62 22.29 0.43
C ILE A 207 1.68 20.94 1.14
N ALA A 208 2.83 20.26 1.07
CA ALA A 208 3.07 18.99 1.72
C ALA A 208 2.88 19.09 3.24
N THR A 209 3.46 20.11 3.86
CA THR A 209 3.26 20.39 5.30
C THR A 209 1.79 20.61 5.63
N ARG A 210 1.08 21.43 4.83
CA ARG A 210 -0.34 21.76 5.09
C ARG A 210 -1.27 20.57 4.92
N LEU A 211 -0.98 19.69 3.97
CA LEU A 211 -1.76 18.49 3.67
C LEU A 211 -1.26 17.24 4.40
N HIS A 212 -0.19 17.37 5.21
CA HIS A 212 0.46 16.26 5.92
C HIS A 212 0.88 15.12 4.98
N VAL A 213 1.43 15.46 3.81
CA VAL A 213 1.97 14.51 2.80
C VAL A 213 3.43 14.83 2.48
N SER A 214 4.06 14.07 1.60
CA SER A 214 5.42 14.38 1.15
C SER A 214 5.43 15.42 0.02
N PRO A 215 6.49 16.24 -0.13
CA PRO A 215 6.64 17.16 -1.27
C PRO A 215 6.54 16.45 -2.63
N ARG A 216 6.96 15.18 -2.68
CA ARG A 216 6.90 14.33 -3.87
C ARG A 216 5.47 13.88 -4.20
N THR A 217 4.65 13.65 -3.18
CA THR A 217 3.20 13.40 -3.35
C THR A 217 2.52 14.64 -3.93
N VAL A 218 2.90 15.84 -3.50
CA VAL A 218 2.39 17.09 -4.08
C VAL A 218 2.82 17.25 -5.53
N GLU A 219 4.09 16.99 -5.83
CA GLU A 219 4.64 17.03 -7.19
C GLU A 219 3.89 16.08 -8.13
N TYR A 220 3.63 14.85 -7.69
CA TYR A 220 2.82 13.87 -8.41
C TYR A 220 1.41 14.39 -8.73
N HIS A 221 0.68 14.90 -7.73
CA HIS A 221 -0.66 15.43 -7.97
C HIS A 221 -0.64 16.68 -8.86
N LEU A 222 0.39 17.52 -8.77
CA LEU A 222 0.55 18.67 -9.67
C LEU A 222 0.79 18.24 -11.11
N HIS A 223 1.59 17.19 -11.34
CA HIS A 223 1.78 16.64 -12.67
C HIS A 223 0.45 16.13 -13.28
N LYS A 224 -0.42 15.52 -12.47
CA LYS A 224 -1.78 15.14 -12.88
C LYS A 224 -2.63 16.37 -13.18
N VAL A 225 -2.64 17.37 -12.30
CA VAL A 225 -3.37 18.64 -12.51
C VAL A 225 -2.94 19.30 -13.82
N PHE A 226 -1.63 19.36 -14.10
CA PHE A 226 -1.07 19.92 -15.32
C PHE A 226 -1.59 19.21 -16.58
N ALA A 227 -1.53 17.88 -16.58
CA ALA A 227 -2.03 17.08 -17.68
C ALA A 227 -3.55 17.26 -17.91
N LYS A 228 -4.34 17.40 -16.83
CA LYS A 228 -5.80 17.58 -16.90
C LYS A 228 -6.22 19.00 -17.28
N GLN A 229 -5.43 20.00 -16.93
CA GLN A 229 -5.68 21.42 -17.20
C GLN A 229 -4.95 21.94 -18.46
N GLY A 230 -4.22 21.08 -19.17
CA GLY A 230 -3.50 21.45 -20.39
C GLY A 230 -2.33 22.44 -20.17
N VAL A 231 -1.84 22.56 -18.95
CA VAL A 231 -0.71 23.44 -18.61
C VAL A 231 0.57 22.62 -18.45
N THR A 232 1.73 23.21 -18.73
CA THR A 232 3.04 22.55 -18.64
C THR A 232 3.87 23.04 -17.47
N SER A 233 3.43 24.10 -16.78
CA SER A 233 4.15 24.67 -15.67
C SER A 233 3.24 25.19 -14.56
N ARG A 234 3.78 25.19 -13.35
CA ARG A 234 3.14 25.74 -12.16
C ARG A 234 2.76 27.22 -12.32
N THR A 235 3.55 27.98 -13.07
CA THR A 235 3.28 29.40 -13.34
C THR A 235 1.98 29.59 -14.13
N GLN A 236 1.67 28.67 -15.04
CA GLN A 236 0.43 28.70 -15.83
C GLN A 236 -0.82 28.38 -15.01
N LEU A 237 -0.71 27.68 -13.87
CA LEU A 237 -1.85 27.51 -12.95
C LEU A 237 -2.26 28.81 -12.26
N ARG A 238 -1.39 29.82 -12.20
CA ARG A 238 -1.67 31.11 -11.56
C ARG A 238 -2.42 32.08 -12.48
N GLN A 239 -2.52 31.77 -13.77
CA GLN A 239 -3.24 32.60 -14.74
C GLN A 239 -4.70 32.11 -14.81
N PRO A 240 -5.70 33.01 -14.72
CA PRO A 240 -7.12 32.65 -14.74
C PRO A 240 -7.57 32.08 -16.08
#